data_AF-A0A314Y7J2-F1
#
_entry.id   AF-A0A314Y7J2-F1
#
_cell.length_a   1.000
_cell.length_b   1.000
_cell.length_c   1.000
_cell.angle_alpha   90.00
_cell.angle_beta   90.00
_cell.angle_gamma   90.00
#
_symmetry.space_group_name_H-M   'P 1'
#
loop_
_entity.id
_entity.type
_entity.pdbx_description
1 polymer ?
#
loop_
_entity_poly.entity_id
_entity_poly.type
_entity_poly.pdbx_seq_one_letter_code
_entity_poly.pdbx_strand_id
1 'polypeptide(L)'
;MVLEIQLSSQGLTPKVFSHCLKGDDNGGGILVLGEMLEPSVVYSPLVPLQHHYYLNLHSIAVNGKTLSIDPAAFTSHEGGTIIDSGTTLAYLVEEAYVPFVRAITSVVSPSLAPFISDGSQCYHVNTSFPMKKSYGDLNEILCFNLAEVFPTVNLNFAGASMVLKPEEYLTRTVDISVWCIGFQKAKGRVTILGGSSPVNVSIPANNARQRSESRSSSGDMLLSVLTTGFVVMYILLA
;
A
#
# COMPACT_ATOMS: atom_id res chain seq x y z
N MET A 1 -15.42 8.89 7.92
CA MET A 1 -15.53 10.21 7.25
C MET A 1 -16.95 10.73 7.45
N VAL A 2 -17.14 11.86 8.12
CA VAL A 2 -18.49 12.37 8.50
C VAL A 2 -19.24 13.01 7.32
N LEU A 3 -18.50 13.60 6.38
CA LEU A 3 -19.05 14.34 5.24
C LEU A 3 -19.87 13.46 4.28
N GLU A 4 -19.38 12.26 3.98
CA GLU A 4 -20.05 11.35 3.05
C GLU A 4 -21.39 10.85 3.62
N ILE A 5 -21.44 10.48 4.90
CA ILE A 5 -22.68 10.13 5.61
C ILE A 5 -23.68 11.30 5.59
N GLN A 6 -23.21 12.55 5.80
CA GLN A 6 -24.07 13.74 5.77
C GLN A 6 -24.69 13.99 4.39
N LEU A 7 -23.92 13.85 3.32
CA LEU A 7 -24.39 14.06 1.95
C LEU A 7 -25.32 12.93 1.49
N SER A 8 -25.00 11.69 1.86
CA SER A 8 -25.85 10.54 1.59
C SER A 8 -27.19 10.63 2.34
N SER A 9 -27.20 11.11 3.59
CA SER A 9 -28.44 11.31 4.35
C SER A 9 -29.40 12.34 3.74
N GLN A 10 -28.86 13.23 2.89
CA GLN A 10 -29.63 14.22 2.13
C GLN A 10 -29.98 13.73 0.70
N GLY A 11 -29.57 12.51 0.34
CA GLY A 11 -29.80 11.93 -0.99
C GLY A 11 -28.95 12.56 -2.10
N LEU A 12 -27.89 13.31 -1.75
CA LEU A 12 -27.05 14.03 -2.74
C LEU A 12 -25.98 13.13 -3.36
N THR A 13 -25.52 12.13 -2.62
CA THR A 13 -24.53 11.16 -3.09
C THR A 13 -24.92 9.76 -2.63
N PRO A 14 -24.48 8.71 -3.35
CA PRO A 14 -24.40 7.38 -2.78
C PRO A 14 -23.59 7.40 -1.48
N LYS A 15 -23.81 6.39 -0.64
CA LYS A 15 -23.06 6.20 0.61
C LYS A 15 -21.69 5.55 0.32
N VAL A 16 -20.97 6.17 -0.62
CA VAL A 16 -19.64 5.77 -1.05
C VAL A 16 -18.76 6.93 -1.43
N PHE A 17 -17.45 6.78 -1.21
CA PHE A 17 -16.45 7.68 -1.74
C PHE A 17 -15.22 6.92 -2.25
N SER A 18 -14.49 7.56 -3.16
CA SER A 18 -13.22 7.12 -3.71
C SER A 18 -12.15 8.18 -3.44
N HIS A 19 -11.00 7.82 -2.89
CA HIS A 19 -9.92 8.77 -2.61
C HIS A 19 -8.63 8.38 -3.31
N CYS A 20 -8.20 9.23 -4.24
CA CYS A 20 -6.94 9.20 -4.96
C CYS A 20 -5.91 10.17 -4.38
N LEU A 21 -4.83 9.69 -3.78
CA LEU A 21 -3.74 10.54 -3.29
C LEU A 21 -2.59 10.58 -4.30
N LYS A 22 -2.01 11.76 -4.51
CA LYS A 22 -0.82 11.95 -5.33
C LYS A 22 0.38 12.21 -4.42
N GLY A 23 1.30 11.26 -4.38
CA GLY A 23 2.47 11.27 -3.48
C GLY A 23 3.74 11.89 -4.07
N ASP A 24 3.64 12.73 -5.10
CA ASP A 24 4.82 13.45 -5.63
C ASP A 24 5.08 14.75 -4.87
N ASP A 25 6.23 15.39 -5.12
CA ASP A 25 6.65 16.63 -4.42
C ASP A 25 5.68 17.80 -4.65
N ASN A 26 4.78 17.69 -5.63
CA ASN A 26 3.75 18.68 -5.95
C ASN A 26 2.45 18.46 -5.16
N GLY A 27 2.31 17.30 -4.50
CA GLY A 27 1.11 16.87 -3.79
C GLY A 27 -0.13 16.77 -4.67
N GLY A 28 -1.29 16.67 -4.01
CA GLY A 28 -2.61 16.68 -4.64
C GLY A 28 -3.32 15.33 -4.58
N GLY A 29 -4.33 15.17 -5.43
CA GLY A 29 -5.21 14.01 -5.41
C GLY A 29 -6.61 14.34 -5.89
N ILE A 30 -7.48 13.33 -5.89
CA ILE A 30 -8.90 13.44 -6.24
C ILE A 30 -9.71 12.74 -5.15
N LEU A 31 -10.67 13.46 -4.56
CA LEU A 31 -11.71 12.86 -3.72
C LEU A 31 -13.01 12.88 -4.51
N VAL A 32 -13.56 11.69 -4.77
CA VAL A 32 -14.87 11.51 -5.40
C VAL A 32 -15.86 11.07 -4.34
N LEU A 33 -16.95 11.80 -4.18
CA LEU A 33 -18.07 11.42 -3.32
C LEU A 33 -19.10 10.69 -4.18
N GLY A 34 -18.87 9.39 -4.36
CA GLY A 34 -19.61 8.51 -5.25
C GLY A 34 -18.78 7.28 -5.63
N GLU A 35 -19.35 6.45 -6.49
CA GLU A 35 -18.69 5.28 -7.05
C GLU A 35 -17.82 5.67 -8.25
N MET A 36 -16.59 5.13 -8.33
CA MET A 36 -15.75 5.25 -9.51
C MET A 36 -15.79 3.92 -10.29
N LEU A 37 -16.14 3.95 -11.56
CA LEU A 37 -16.24 2.74 -12.38
C LEU A 37 -14.91 2.50 -13.11
N GLU A 38 -14.02 1.71 -12.52
CA GLU A 38 -12.79 1.28 -13.18
C GLU A 38 -12.72 -0.25 -13.31
N PRO A 39 -12.52 -0.81 -14.52
CA PRO A 39 -12.51 -2.26 -14.75
C PRO A 39 -11.41 -3.07 -14.06
N SER A 40 -10.31 -2.44 -13.66
CA SER A 40 -9.10 -3.11 -13.12
C SER A 40 -9.08 -3.20 -11.60
N VAL A 41 -10.15 -2.76 -10.95
CA VAL A 41 -10.28 -2.70 -9.52
C VAL A 41 -10.60 -4.06 -8.93
N VAL A 42 -9.85 -4.45 -7.89
CA VAL A 42 -10.14 -5.62 -7.05
C VAL A 42 -10.57 -5.15 -5.67
N TYR A 43 -11.09 -6.03 -4.82
CA TYR A 43 -11.75 -5.62 -3.59
C TYR A 43 -11.43 -6.49 -2.38
N SER A 44 -11.32 -5.87 -1.21
CA SER A 44 -11.24 -6.54 0.10
C SER A 44 -12.36 -6.06 1.02
N PRO A 45 -13.00 -6.97 1.79
CA PRO A 45 -14.02 -6.61 2.77
C PRO A 45 -13.41 -5.82 3.94
N LEU A 46 -14.12 -4.79 4.41
CA LEU A 46 -13.79 -4.15 5.69
C LEU A 46 -14.36 -4.91 6.88
N VAL A 47 -13.67 -4.76 8.00
CA VAL A 47 -14.12 -5.30 9.28
C VAL A 47 -15.28 -4.45 9.78
N PRO A 48 -16.48 -5.04 9.97
CA PRO A 48 -17.66 -4.29 10.39
C PRO A 48 -17.52 -3.80 11.84
N LEU A 49 -18.34 -2.79 12.19
CA LEU A 49 -18.46 -2.23 13.54
C LEU A 49 -17.16 -1.64 14.11
N GLN A 50 -16.28 -1.13 13.24
CA GLN A 50 -15.04 -0.47 13.63
C GLN A 50 -15.12 1.06 13.50
N HIS A 51 -14.37 1.78 14.34
CA HIS A 51 -14.29 3.25 14.28
C HIS A 51 -13.40 3.77 13.14
N HIS A 52 -12.47 2.93 12.67
CA HIS A 52 -11.59 3.22 11.52
C HIS A 52 -11.86 2.21 10.40
N TYR A 53 -11.24 2.45 9.24
CA TYR A 53 -11.34 1.55 8.09
C TYR A 53 -10.35 0.39 8.24
N TYR A 54 -10.80 -0.70 8.87
CA TYR A 54 -9.99 -1.90 9.06
C TYR A 54 -10.16 -2.91 7.94
N LEU A 55 -9.06 -3.49 7.51
CA LEU A 55 -8.98 -4.61 6.57
C LEU A 55 -8.31 -5.82 7.22
N ASN A 56 -8.66 -7.00 6.72
CA ASN A 56 -8.04 -8.26 7.11
C ASN A 56 -6.82 -8.54 6.24
N LEU A 57 -5.63 -8.22 6.74
CA LEU A 57 -4.36 -8.67 6.16
C LEU A 57 -4.15 -10.13 6.56
N HIS A 58 -3.91 -11.02 5.60
CA HIS A 58 -3.68 -12.44 5.87
C HIS A 58 -2.21 -12.82 5.83
N SER A 59 -1.46 -12.20 4.91
CA SER A 59 -0.04 -12.50 4.78
C SER A 59 0.72 -11.39 4.07
N ILE A 60 2.03 -11.43 4.26
CA ILE A 60 2.99 -10.61 3.53
C ILE A 60 3.88 -11.56 2.73
N ALA A 61 4.14 -11.25 1.47
CA ALA A 61 5.14 -11.95 0.67
C ALA A 61 6.22 -10.99 0.21
N VAL A 62 7.46 -11.47 0.16
CA VAL A 62 8.61 -10.73 -0.35
C VAL A 62 9.28 -11.60 -1.40
N ASN A 63 9.51 -11.03 -2.59
CA ASN A 63 10.09 -11.75 -3.72
C ASN A 63 9.31 -13.05 -4.07
N GLY A 64 7.98 -12.98 -4.05
CA GLY A 64 7.09 -14.12 -4.30
C GLY A 64 7.03 -15.17 -3.18
N LYS A 65 7.77 -15.00 -2.08
CA LYS A 65 7.76 -15.93 -0.94
C LYS A 65 6.98 -15.36 0.23
N THR A 66 5.92 -16.07 0.62
CA THR A 66 5.14 -15.74 1.82
C THR A 66 6.00 -15.85 3.08
N LEU A 67 5.94 -14.83 3.93
CA LEU A 67 6.66 -14.78 5.19
C LEU A 67 5.96 -15.65 6.24
N SER A 68 6.75 -16.31 7.09
CA SER A 68 6.24 -17.06 8.24
C SER A 68 5.93 -16.09 9.38
N ILE A 69 4.73 -15.50 9.36
CA ILE A 69 4.19 -14.62 10.39
C ILE A 69 3.01 -15.35 11.02
N ASP A 70 2.90 -15.35 12.35
CA ASP A 70 1.72 -15.89 13.04
C ASP A 70 0.48 -15.12 12.57
N PRO A 71 -0.56 -15.78 12.01
CA PRO A 71 -1.78 -15.10 11.61
C PRO A 71 -2.41 -14.26 12.73
N ALA A 72 -2.19 -14.63 14.00
CA ALA A 72 -2.65 -13.86 15.15
C ALA A 72 -2.11 -12.42 15.18
N ALA A 73 -0.96 -12.16 14.55
CA ALA A 73 -0.39 -10.83 14.40
C ALA A 73 -1.29 -9.89 13.58
N PHE A 74 -2.17 -10.43 12.75
CA PHE A 74 -3.07 -9.66 11.89
C PHE A 74 -4.54 -9.69 12.33
N THR A 75 -4.88 -10.47 13.37
CA THR A 75 -6.28 -10.79 13.72
C THR A 75 -6.70 -10.39 15.14
N SER A 76 -5.96 -9.49 15.82
CA SER A 76 -6.34 -9.14 17.20
C SER A 76 -7.59 -8.24 17.25
N HIS A 77 -8.35 -8.28 18.36
CA HIS A 77 -9.62 -7.53 18.54
C HIS A 77 -9.50 -6.01 18.38
N GLU A 78 -8.28 -5.46 18.37
CA GLU A 78 -7.99 -4.05 18.04
C GLU A 78 -6.98 -3.89 16.88
N GLY A 79 -6.51 -4.98 16.28
CA GLY A 79 -5.31 -5.00 15.42
C GLY A 79 -5.50 -5.77 14.12
N GLY A 80 -6.45 -5.32 13.31
CA GLY A 80 -6.39 -5.50 11.86
C GLY A 80 -5.47 -4.46 11.22
N THR A 81 -5.63 -4.23 9.91
CA THR A 81 -4.89 -3.19 9.19
C THR A 81 -5.77 -1.97 8.95
N ILE A 82 -5.42 -0.83 9.53
CA ILE A 82 -6.11 0.44 9.29
C ILE A 82 -5.62 1.04 7.96
N ILE A 83 -6.55 1.52 7.15
CA ILE A 83 -6.27 2.45 6.05
C ILE A 83 -6.55 3.87 6.55
N ASP A 84 -5.52 4.70 6.63
CA ASP A 84 -5.62 6.05 7.17
C ASP A 84 -4.83 7.08 6.36
N SER A 85 -5.52 7.79 5.47
CA SER A 85 -4.94 8.90 4.70
C SER A 85 -4.48 10.08 5.58
N GLY A 86 -4.95 10.17 6.83
CA GLY A 86 -4.53 11.20 7.79
C GLY A 86 -3.20 10.90 8.47
N THR A 87 -2.70 9.67 8.37
CA THR A 87 -1.38 9.29 8.86
C THR A 87 -0.36 9.39 7.74
N THR A 88 0.78 10.07 7.98
CA THR A 88 1.87 10.19 7.00
C THR A 88 2.49 8.82 6.69
N LEU A 89 3.08 8.17 7.69
CA LEU A 89 3.91 6.97 7.49
C LEU A 89 3.09 5.67 7.58
N ALA A 90 3.62 4.59 7.00
CA ALA A 90 3.06 3.26 7.25
C ALA A 90 3.76 2.58 8.42
N TYR A 91 2.98 1.81 9.18
CA TYR A 91 3.44 1.10 10.36
C TYR A 91 3.03 -0.36 10.28
N LEU A 92 3.97 -1.28 10.49
CA LEU A 92 3.69 -2.70 10.67
C LEU A 92 3.82 -3.06 12.15
N VAL A 93 2.93 -3.92 12.65
CA VAL A 93 3.12 -4.56 13.95
C VAL A 93 4.46 -5.27 14.01
N GLU A 94 5.08 -5.35 15.19
CA GLU A 94 6.45 -5.83 15.36
C GLU A 94 6.66 -7.25 14.79
N GLU A 95 5.68 -8.12 15.03
CA GLU A 95 5.63 -9.51 14.57
C GLU A 95 5.68 -9.62 13.04
N ALA A 96 5.18 -8.60 12.32
CA ALA A 96 5.24 -8.51 10.86
C ALA A 96 6.45 -7.69 10.37
N TYR A 97 6.79 -6.61 11.07
CA TYR A 97 7.87 -5.68 10.72
C TYR A 97 9.23 -6.38 10.65
N VAL A 98 9.57 -7.15 11.69
CA VAL A 98 10.87 -7.82 11.80
C VAL A 98 11.12 -8.82 10.65
N PRO A 99 10.21 -9.78 10.38
CA PRO A 99 10.40 -10.70 9.25
C PRO A 99 10.32 -9.98 7.89
N PHE A 100 9.53 -8.91 7.77
CA PHE A 100 9.45 -8.09 6.56
C PHE A 100 10.78 -7.44 6.20
N VAL A 101 11.37 -6.67 7.13
CA VAL A 101 12.68 -6.02 6.94
C VAL A 101 13.77 -7.06 6.68
N ARG A 102 13.77 -8.16 7.45
CA ARG A 102 14.74 -9.24 7.29
C ARG A 102 14.67 -9.87 5.91
N ALA A 103 13.46 -10.12 5.39
CA ALA A 103 13.28 -10.73 4.09
C ALA A 103 13.79 -9.82 2.96
N ILE A 104 13.46 -8.53 2.98
CA ILE A 104 13.99 -7.56 2.01
C ILE A 104 15.51 -7.49 2.12
N THR A 105 16.05 -7.34 3.33
CA THR A 105 17.50 -7.27 3.57
C THR A 105 18.22 -8.51 3.04
N SER A 106 17.63 -9.71 3.19
CA SER A 106 18.23 -10.96 2.70
C SER A 106 18.36 -11.01 1.18
N VAL A 107 17.43 -10.39 0.45
CA VAL A 107 17.48 -10.29 -1.01
C VAL A 107 18.52 -9.26 -1.46
N VAL A 108 18.62 -8.15 -0.72
CA VAL A 108 19.43 -6.98 -1.10
C VAL A 108 20.90 -7.09 -0.65
N SER A 109 21.17 -7.71 0.51
CA SER A 109 22.49 -7.76 1.16
C SER A 109 23.65 -8.38 0.36
N PRO A 110 23.43 -9.30 -0.61
CA PRO A 110 24.52 -9.73 -1.49
C PRO A 110 25.10 -8.59 -2.35
N SER A 111 24.31 -7.53 -2.57
CA SER A 111 24.61 -6.43 -3.49
C SER A 111 24.86 -5.11 -2.77
N LEU A 112 24.13 -4.82 -1.68
CA LEU A 112 24.21 -3.55 -0.94
C LEU A 112 24.40 -3.79 0.55
N ALA A 113 25.26 -2.98 1.19
CA ALA A 113 25.45 -3.04 2.63
C ALA A 113 24.26 -2.41 3.37
N PRO A 114 23.60 -3.14 4.30
CA PRO A 114 22.55 -2.58 5.14
C PRO A 114 23.14 -1.73 6.28
N PHE A 115 22.45 -0.65 6.64
CA PHE A 115 22.71 0.13 7.85
C PHE A 115 21.41 0.71 8.42
N ILE A 116 21.42 1.15 9.67
CA ILE A 116 20.24 1.76 10.30
C ILE A 116 20.41 3.28 10.32
N SER A 117 19.38 4.00 9.85
CA SER A 117 19.28 5.46 9.94
C SER A 117 17.91 5.84 10.48
N ASP A 118 17.86 6.67 11.53
CA ASP A 118 16.62 7.10 12.21
C ASP A 118 15.64 5.95 12.50
N GLY A 119 16.18 4.82 12.99
CA GLY A 119 15.40 3.62 13.30
C GLY A 119 14.89 2.83 12.09
N SER A 120 15.21 3.24 10.87
CA SER A 120 14.81 2.58 9.61
C SER A 120 15.97 1.80 8.99
N GLN A 121 15.66 0.67 8.34
CA GLN A 121 16.64 -0.11 7.58
C GLN A 121 16.92 0.56 6.24
N CYS A 122 18.18 0.93 6.02
CA CYS A 122 18.65 1.66 4.84
C CYS A 122 19.77 0.93 4.11
N TYR A 123 20.01 1.34 2.86
CA TYR A 123 20.99 0.76 1.95
C TYR A 123 21.67 1.88 1.16
N HIS A 124 22.99 1.81 1.04
CA HIS A 124 23.73 2.66 0.12
C HIS A 124 23.66 2.07 -1.29
N VAL A 125 22.94 2.73 -2.17
CA VAL A 125 22.82 2.39 -3.58
C VAL A 125 23.91 3.15 -4.34
N ASN A 126 24.96 2.44 -4.73
CA ASN A 126 26.04 3.04 -5.52
C ASN A 126 25.55 3.28 -6.95
N THR A 127 25.85 4.45 -7.53
CA THR A 127 25.43 4.85 -8.89
C THR A 127 26.10 4.03 -10.01
N SER A 128 26.97 3.07 -9.67
CA SER A 128 27.68 2.19 -10.60
C SER A 128 26.89 0.95 -11.04
N PHE A 129 25.67 0.73 -10.53
CA PHE A 129 24.75 -0.24 -11.12
C PHE A 129 24.39 0.18 -12.56
N PRO A 130 24.22 -0.76 -13.51
CA PRO A 130 24.00 -0.42 -14.92
C PRO A 130 22.72 0.41 -15.08
N MET A 131 22.89 1.73 -15.14
CA MET A 131 21.83 2.68 -15.41
C MET A 131 21.36 2.50 -16.86
N LYS A 132 20.07 2.23 -17.04
CA LYS A 132 19.48 2.23 -18.38
C LYS A 132 19.42 3.66 -18.89
N LYS A 133 20.03 3.88 -20.06
CA LYS A 133 19.85 5.11 -20.84
C LYS A 133 18.35 5.22 -21.15
N SER A 134 17.68 6.25 -20.64
CA SER A 134 16.29 6.52 -21.03
C SER A 134 16.27 6.76 -22.53
N TYR A 135 15.55 5.92 -23.25
CA TYR A 135 15.46 5.99 -24.71
C TYR A 135 14.64 7.24 -25.07
N GLY A 136 15.33 8.31 -25.50
CA GLY A 136 14.73 9.33 -26.35
C GLY A 136 14.55 10.75 -25.81
N ASP A 137 15.26 11.22 -24.78
CA ASP A 137 15.23 12.66 -24.45
C ASP A 137 16.59 13.25 -24.06
N LEU A 138 16.88 14.44 -24.55
CA LEU A 138 18.21 15.09 -24.58
C LEU A 138 18.63 15.78 -23.27
N ASN A 139 17.93 15.51 -22.16
CA ASN A 139 18.30 15.98 -20.81
C ASN A 139 18.61 14.76 -19.94
N GLU A 140 19.91 14.48 -19.84
CA GLU A 140 20.50 13.28 -19.25
C GLU A 140 20.18 13.15 -17.74
N ILE A 141 19.10 12.44 -17.40
CA ILE A 141 18.88 11.94 -16.05
C ILE A 141 19.16 10.44 -16.06
N LEU A 142 20.26 10.09 -15.38
CA LEU A 142 20.64 8.74 -15.04
C LEU A 142 19.63 8.17 -14.03
N CYS A 143 18.72 7.28 -14.48
CA CYS A 143 17.72 6.66 -13.61
C CYS A 143 18.22 5.28 -13.12
N PHE A 144 18.36 5.14 -11.81
CA PHE A 144 18.54 3.85 -11.15
C PHE A 144 17.21 3.09 -11.14
N ASN A 145 17.18 1.86 -11.65
CA ASN A 145 15.99 1.01 -11.63
C ASN A 145 15.95 0.20 -10.33
N LEU A 146 15.14 0.64 -9.35
CA LEU A 146 15.05 -0.02 -8.05
C LEU A 146 14.59 -1.48 -8.16
N ALA A 147 13.78 -1.82 -9.17
CA ALA A 147 13.30 -3.18 -9.40
C ALA A 147 14.40 -4.21 -9.74
N GLU A 148 15.60 -3.77 -10.10
CA GLU A 148 16.74 -4.67 -10.36
C GLU A 148 17.45 -5.10 -9.07
N VAL A 149 17.27 -4.36 -7.97
CA VAL A 149 17.97 -4.61 -6.71
C VAL A 149 17.02 -4.95 -5.57
N PHE A 150 15.84 -4.33 -5.55
CA PHE A 150 14.87 -4.47 -4.50
C PHE A 150 13.69 -5.35 -4.95
N PRO A 151 13.22 -6.26 -4.08
CA PRO A 151 12.16 -7.20 -4.46
C PRO A 151 10.80 -6.53 -4.55
N THR A 152 9.87 -7.18 -5.27
CA THR A 152 8.44 -6.89 -5.10
C THR A 152 7.94 -7.38 -3.75
N VAL A 153 7.01 -6.64 -3.15
CA VAL A 153 6.32 -6.98 -1.91
C VAL A 153 4.84 -7.17 -2.18
N ASN A 154 4.19 -8.13 -1.53
CA ASN A 154 2.75 -8.29 -1.58
C ASN A 154 2.15 -8.21 -0.17
N LEU A 155 1.13 -7.38 0.00
CA LEU A 155 0.24 -7.38 1.15
C LEU A 155 -1.07 -8.07 0.74
N ASN A 156 -1.27 -9.29 1.22
CA ASN A 156 -2.39 -10.14 0.81
C ASN A 156 -3.53 -10.00 1.81
N PHE A 157 -4.58 -9.31 1.40
CA PHE A 157 -5.82 -9.14 2.15
C PHE A 157 -6.83 -10.24 1.80
N ALA A 158 -7.94 -10.29 2.53
CA ALA A 158 -9.08 -11.10 2.13
C ALA A 158 -9.58 -10.68 0.73
N GLY A 159 -9.48 -11.56 -0.27
CA GLY A 159 -10.00 -11.31 -1.62
C GLY A 159 -9.16 -10.39 -2.52
N ALA A 160 -8.10 -9.75 -2.01
CA ALA A 160 -7.23 -8.86 -2.78
C ALA A 160 -5.75 -9.00 -2.38
N SER A 161 -4.83 -8.81 -3.33
CA SER A 161 -3.38 -8.82 -3.08
C SER A 161 -2.75 -7.53 -3.55
N MET A 162 -2.44 -6.61 -2.65
CA MET A 162 -1.74 -5.36 -2.94
C MET A 162 -0.28 -5.64 -3.28
N VAL A 163 0.12 -5.33 -4.53
CA VAL A 163 1.51 -5.48 -4.98
C VAL A 163 2.21 -4.13 -4.87
N LEU A 164 3.32 -4.11 -4.16
CA LEU A 164 4.18 -2.95 -3.94
C LEU A 164 5.51 -3.15 -4.68
N LYS A 165 5.81 -2.24 -5.60
CA LYS A 165 7.12 -2.06 -6.22
C LYS A 165 8.08 -1.37 -5.25
N PRO A 166 9.40 -1.42 -5.49
CA PRO A 166 10.37 -0.77 -4.62
C PRO A 166 10.15 0.72 -4.39
N GLU A 167 9.73 1.45 -5.42
CA GLU A 167 9.34 2.87 -5.32
C GLU A 167 8.21 3.06 -4.31
N GLU A 168 7.49 1.98 -4.00
CA GLU A 168 6.23 1.97 -3.26
C GLU A 168 6.38 1.58 -1.79
N TYR A 169 7.57 1.13 -1.38
CA TYR A 169 7.87 0.88 0.03
C TYR A 169 9.24 1.42 0.47
N LEU A 170 9.98 2.06 -0.42
CA LEU A 170 11.24 2.73 -0.10
C LEU A 170 11.06 4.24 -0.08
N THR A 171 11.71 4.89 0.88
CA THR A 171 11.86 6.34 0.93
C THR A 171 13.29 6.72 0.61
N ARG A 172 13.46 7.79 -0.18
CA ARG A 172 14.77 8.35 -0.51
C ARG A 172 15.13 9.40 0.52
N THR A 173 16.33 9.32 1.09
CA THR A 173 16.80 10.36 2.03
C THR A 173 17.32 11.59 1.28
N VAL A 174 17.72 12.63 2.03
CA VAL A 174 18.36 13.83 1.46
C VAL A 174 19.66 13.48 0.70
N ASP A 175 20.35 12.40 1.10
CA ASP A 175 21.40 11.80 0.29
C ASP A 175 20.74 10.94 -0.81
N ILE A 176 20.91 11.37 -2.06
CA ILE A 176 20.35 10.74 -3.27
C ILE A 176 20.80 9.27 -3.46
N SER A 177 21.85 8.84 -2.76
CA SER A 177 22.38 7.48 -2.82
C SER A 177 21.83 6.54 -1.73
N VAL A 178 20.97 7.04 -0.83
CA VAL A 178 20.46 6.25 0.30
C VAL A 178 18.96 6.02 0.17
N TRP A 179 18.60 4.73 0.22
CA TRP A 179 17.22 4.26 0.21
C TRP A 179 16.91 3.52 1.51
N CYS A 180 15.79 3.86 2.13
CA CYS A 180 15.34 3.28 3.39
C CYS A 180 13.97 2.63 3.25
N ILE A 181 13.70 1.56 3.98
CA ILE A 181 12.36 0.99 4.08
C ILE A 181 11.43 2.03 4.72
N GLY A 182 10.37 2.41 4.00
CA GLY A 182 9.39 3.44 4.38
C GLY A 182 8.30 2.95 5.35
N PHE A 183 8.32 1.67 5.71
CA PHE A 183 7.54 1.14 6.82
C PHE A 183 8.31 1.34 8.13
N GLN A 184 7.60 1.76 9.17
CA GLN A 184 8.12 1.82 10.53
C GLN A 184 7.55 0.68 11.38
N LYS A 185 8.26 0.38 12.47
CA LYS A 185 7.73 -0.50 13.51
C LYS A 185 6.63 0.23 14.28
N ALA A 186 5.44 -0.36 14.35
CA ALA A 186 4.36 0.17 15.14
C ALA A 186 4.73 0.17 16.64
N LYS A 187 4.39 1.25 17.35
CA LYS A 187 4.49 1.30 18.82
C LYS A 187 3.28 0.64 19.51
N GLY A 188 2.18 0.47 18.76
CA GLY A 188 0.97 -0.22 19.19
C GLY A 188 0.79 -1.55 18.48
N ARG A 189 -0.38 -2.17 18.68
CA ARG A 189 -0.73 -3.49 18.12
C ARG A 189 -1.47 -3.42 16.79
N VAL A 190 -1.33 -2.31 16.06
CA VAL A 190 -2.11 -2.05 14.85
C VAL A 190 -1.18 -1.73 13.69
N THR A 191 -1.45 -2.38 12.55
CA THR A 191 -0.83 -2.03 11.27
C THR A 191 -1.59 -0.87 10.67
N ILE A 192 -0.89 0.17 10.21
CA ILE A 192 -1.49 1.36 9.61
C ILE A 192 -0.86 1.56 8.23
N LEU A 193 -1.68 1.63 7.19
CA LEU A 193 -1.27 2.07 5.87
C LEU A 193 -1.61 3.56 5.71
N GLY A 194 -0.57 4.39 5.82
CA GLY A 194 -0.64 5.86 5.74
C GLY A 194 -0.61 6.42 4.32
N GLY A 195 -0.90 7.71 4.19
CA GLY A 195 -0.99 8.44 2.92
C GLY A 195 0.32 8.86 2.27
N SER A 196 1.44 8.91 3.01
CA SER A 196 2.80 9.10 2.46
C SER A 196 3.61 7.80 2.46
N SER A 197 2.97 6.67 2.79
CA SER A 197 3.56 5.41 2.41
C SER A 197 3.68 5.45 0.89
N PRO A 198 4.84 5.09 0.30
CA PRO A 198 4.96 5.12 -1.15
C PRO A 198 4.03 4.11 -1.83
N VAL A 199 3.17 3.40 -1.08
CA VAL A 199 2.17 2.39 -1.44
C VAL A 199 1.24 2.91 -2.54
N ASN A 200 1.75 3.00 -3.75
CA ASN A 200 0.98 2.95 -4.96
C ASN A 200 0.49 1.52 -5.03
N VAL A 201 -0.80 1.38 -4.78
CA VAL A 201 -1.39 0.06 -4.83
C VAL A 201 -1.45 -0.29 -6.32
N SER A 202 -0.93 -1.45 -6.72
CA SER A 202 -1.21 -2.01 -8.05
C SER A 202 -1.51 -3.51 -7.90
N ILE A 203 -2.55 -4.03 -8.57
CA ILE A 203 -2.87 -5.47 -8.56
C ILE A 203 -3.13 -5.91 -10.00
N PRO A 204 -2.40 -6.90 -10.54
CA PRO A 204 -2.73 -7.50 -11.83
C PRO A 204 -4.02 -8.32 -11.71
N ALA A 205 -5.01 -7.98 -12.54
CA ALA A 205 -6.24 -8.74 -12.66
C ALA A 205 -5.94 -10.14 -13.24
N ASN A 206 -6.17 -11.18 -12.45
CA ASN A 206 -6.49 -12.49 -13.00
C ASN A 206 -7.74 -13.02 -12.28
N ASN A 207 -8.80 -13.16 -13.08
CA ASN A 207 -10.07 -13.82 -12.80
C ASN A 207 -11.01 -13.17 -11.77
N ALA A 208 -11.90 -12.30 -12.26
CA ALA A 208 -13.26 -12.20 -11.74
C ALA A 208 -14.22 -11.56 -12.75
N ARG A 209 -14.74 -12.36 -13.70
CA ARG A 209 -16.12 -12.17 -14.16
C ARG A 209 -17.00 -13.02 -13.25
N GLN A 210 -17.77 -12.38 -12.38
CA GLN A 210 -19.16 -12.70 -12.03
C GLN A 210 -19.58 -11.90 -10.80
N ARG A 211 -20.32 -10.80 -11.00
CA ARG A 211 -21.69 -10.69 -10.45
C ARG A 211 -22.45 -9.53 -11.06
N SER A 212 -23.37 -9.90 -11.95
CA SER A 212 -24.63 -9.20 -12.18
C SER A 212 -25.51 -9.29 -10.94
N GLU A 213 -26.27 -8.23 -10.67
CA GLU A 213 -27.56 -8.25 -9.95
C GLU A 213 -27.66 -9.17 -8.72
N SER A 214 -27.32 -8.63 -7.55
CA SER A 214 -27.97 -9.07 -6.31
C SER A 214 -28.09 -7.90 -5.35
N ARG A 215 -29.32 -7.45 -5.12
CA ARG A 215 -29.71 -6.81 -3.85
C ARG A 215 -29.27 -7.77 -2.73
N SER A 216 -28.13 -7.49 -2.09
CA SER A 216 -27.62 -8.24 -0.95
C SER A 216 -27.73 -7.36 0.29
N SER A 217 -28.54 -7.77 1.26
CA SER A 217 -28.77 -7.09 2.53
C SER A 217 -27.69 -7.43 3.57
N SER A 218 -26.42 -7.34 3.21
CA SER A 218 -25.31 -7.49 4.17
C SER A 218 -24.15 -6.63 3.72
N GLY A 219 -23.67 -5.80 4.64
CA GLY A 219 -22.70 -4.73 4.40
C GLY A 219 -21.32 -5.23 4.02
N ASP A 220 -21.12 -5.44 2.72
CA ASP A 220 -19.81 -5.63 2.11
C ASP A 220 -19.25 -4.26 1.68
N MET A 221 -18.03 -3.94 2.13
CA MET A 221 -17.34 -2.67 1.89
C MET A 221 -16.01 -3.01 1.17
N LEU A 222 -15.67 -2.30 0.09
CA LEU A 222 -14.80 -2.81 -0.99
C LEU A 222 -13.60 -1.86 -1.28
N LEU A 223 -12.33 -2.24 -1.08
CA LEU A 223 -11.13 -1.43 -1.40
C LEU A 223 -10.59 -1.66 -2.83
N SER A 224 -10.51 -0.63 -3.69
CA SER A 224 -9.93 -0.72 -5.04
C SER A 224 -8.44 -0.42 -5.19
N VAL A 225 -7.86 -0.80 -6.33
CA VAL A 225 -6.47 -0.54 -6.66
C VAL A 225 -6.29 -0.27 -8.17
N LEU A 226 -5.66 0.85 -8.57
CA LEU A 226 -5.37 1.18 -9.98
C LEU A 226 -3.92 0.89 -10.38
N THR A 227 -3.71 0.42 -11.60
CA THR A 227 -2.40 -0.03 -12.12
C THR A 227 -1.41 1.09 -12.49
N THR A 228 -1.68 2.36 -12.18
CA THR A 228 -0.96 3.53 -12.74
C THR A 228 -0.32 4.48 -11.72
N GLY A 229 -0.12 4.05 -10.46
CA GLY A 229 0.55 4.88 -9.45
C GLY A 229 -0.42 5.78 -8.68
N PHE A 230 -1.56 5.21 -8.29
CA PHE A 230 -2.62 5.89 -7.57
C PHE A 230 -3.22 4.96 -6.51
N VAL A 231 -3.29 5.41 -5.26
CA VAL A 231 -4.09 4.76 -4.20
C VAL A 231 -5.54 5.13 -4.44
N VAL A 232 -6.48 4.21 -4.66
CA VAL A 232 -7.91 4.58 -4.72
C VAL A 232 -8.72 3.88 -3.64
N MET A 233 -9.00 4.58 -2.54
CA MET A 233 -9.77 4.04 -1.43
C MET A 233 -11.27 4.12 -1.71
N TYR A 234 -11.92 3.00 -2.03
CA TYR A 234 -13.37 2.87 -2.19
C TYR A 234 -14.02 2.48 -0.87
N ILE A 235 -15.13 3.12 -0.50
CA ILE A 235 -15.84 2.84 0.75
C ILE A 235 -17.34 2.78 0.47
N LEU A 236 -17.95 1.60 0.36
CA LEU A 236 -19.41 1.44 0.32
C LEU A 236 -19.92 1.20 1.74
N LEU A 237 -20.61 2.16 2.33
CA LEU A 237 -21.33 1.92 3.58
C LEU A 237 -22.78 1.57 3.24
N ALA A 238 -23.31 0.47 3.76
CA ALA A 238 -24.75 0.23 3.80
C ALA A 238 -25.40 1.15 4.87
#